data_AF-A0A9P0M9G3-F1
#
_entry.id   AF-A0A9P0M9G3-F1
#
_cell.length_a   1.000
_cell.length_b   1.000
_cell.length_c   1.000
_cell.angle_alpha   90.00
_cell.angle_beta   90.00
_cell.angle_gamma   90.00
#
_symmetry.space_group_name_H-M   'P 1'
#
loop_
_entity.id
_entity.type
_entity.pdbx_description
1 polymer ?
#
loop_
_entity_poly.entity_id
_entity_poly.type
_entity_poly.pdbx_seq_one_letter_code
_entity_poly.pdbx_strand_id
1 'polypeptide(L)'
;MLFTLGIDSQFGTLEGVVTSIVDMKLFPNLPKEILTGGICLACCLISMGFAHGAGSYVFVLFDNFSGNFPLLIIAFFECVAVSYVYGLKRFADDIEMMTGTRPGLYWLICWKYLSPLAMLSILVASFVEIAVKGTGYDAWVPSKGETEHHQWPVWSLVLISGLVFASVLWIPGAAIARLFGIVLIDDNEKAWFPASDLKDFHGITPHEVTTAETLLFCIRPDGTEGLCCPTTYSYEDEDEGT
;
A
#
# COMPACT_ATOMS: atom_id res chain seq x y z
N MET A 1 7.12 -22.53 17.48
CA MET A 1 7.53 -21.86 16.23
C MET A 1 6.36 -21.16 15.55
N LEU A 2 5.29 -21.86 15.15
CA LEU A 2 4.14 -21.21 14.48
C LEU A 2 3.47 -20.12 15.34
N PHE A 3 3.32 -20.35 16.63
CA PHE A 3 2.73 -19.37 17.56
C PHE A 3 3.52 -18.05 17.63
N THR A 4 4.85 -18.12 17.74
CA THR A 4 5.70 -16.94 17.82
C THR A 4 5.74 -16.17 16.49
N LEU A 5 5.72 -16.89 15.35
CA LEU A 5 5.60 -16.27 14.02
C LEU A 5 4.27 -15.54 13.85
N GLY A 6 3.17 -16.15 14.30
CA GLY A 6 1.84 -15.52 14.24
C GLY A 6 1.75 -14.27 15.11
N ILE A 7 2.33 -14.30 16.32
CA ILE A 7 2.35 -13.13 17.21
C ILE A 7 3.13 -11.96 16.60
N ASP A 8 4.30 -12.22 16.03
CA ASP A 8 5.16 -11.18 15.46
C ASP A 8 4.47 -10.45 14.28
N SER A 9 3.85 -11.21 13.38
CA SER A 9 3.08 -10.65 12.26
C SER A 9 1.87 -9.83 12.74
N GLN A 10 1.23 -10.23 13.85
CA GLN A 10 0.08 -9.50 14.38
C GLN A 10 0.48 -8.21 15.09
N PHE A 11 1.67 -8.12 15.68
CA PHE A 11 2.18 -6.86 16.22
C PHE A 11 2.34 -5.80 15.13
N GLY A 12 2.98 -6.15 14.00
CA GLY A 12 3.12 -5.21 12.88
C GLY A 12 1.77 -4.77 12.28
N THR A 13 0.82 -5.70 12.15
CA THR A 13 -0.52 -5.38 11.62
C THR A 13 -1.30 -4.46 12.56
N LEU A 14 -1.31 -4.75 13.86
CA LEU A 14 -1.98 -3.91 14.85
C LEU A 14 -1.32 -2.53 14.97
N GLU A 15 0.02 -2.47 14.97
CA GLU A 15 0.76 -1.21 15.03
C GLU A 15 0.47 -0.32 13.82
N GLY A 16 0.41 -0.89 12.61
CA GLY A 16 0.08 -0.13 11.40
C GLY A 16 -1.32 0.48 11.46
N VAL A 17 -2.32 -0.27 11.93
CA VAL A 17 -3.70 0.22 12.07
C VAL A 17 -3.80 1.27 13.18
N VAL A 18 -3.23 1.01 14.36
CA VAL A 18 -3.30 1.93 15.50
C VAL A 18 -2.60 3.25 15.18
N THR A 19 -1.40 3.20 14.60
CA THR A 19 -0.64 4.41 14.23
C THR A 19 -1.40 5.23 13.20
N SER A 20 -1.99 4.60 12.17
CA SER A 20 -2.82 5.30 11.18
C SER A 20 -4.02 6.04 11.81
N ILE A 21 -4.69 5.43 12.79
CA ILE A 21 -5.83 6.06 13.50
C ILE A 21 -5.37 7.23 14.38
N VAL A 22 -4.22 7.07 15.04
CA VAL A 22 -3.64 8.12 15.89
C VAL A 22 -3.20 9.31 15.05
N ASP A 23 -2.54 9.07 13.91
CA ASP A 23 -2.06 10.12 13.01
C ASP A 23 -3.21 10.90 12.36
N MET A 24 -4.32 10.23 12.05
CA MET A 24 -5.56 10.88 11.59
C MET A 24 -6.29 11.69 12.67
N LYS A 25 -5.82 11.69 13.92
CA LYS A 25 -6.43 12.37 15.08
C LYS A 25 -7.94 12.06 15.24
N LEU A 26 -8.36 10.85 14.90
CA LEU A 26 -9.78 10.46 14.92
C LEU A 26 -10.37 10.50 16.34
N PHE A 27 -9.54 10.22 17.34
CA PHE A 27 -9.88 10.21 18.76
C PHE A 27 -8.81 10.93 19.60
N PRO A 28 -8.75 12.27 19.58
CA PRO A 28 -7.63 13.04 20.16
C PRO A 28 -7.55 12.94 21.69
N ASN A 29 -8.65 12.57 22.36
CA ASN A 29 -8.74 12.49 23.81
C ASN A 29 -8.61 11.07 24.38
N LEU A 30 -8.45 10.04 23.53
CA LEU A 30 -8.33 8.66 23.99
C LEU A 30 -6.85 8.28 24.14
N PRO A 31 -6.44 7.69 25.27
CA PRO A 31 -5.09 7.15 25.43
C PRO A 31 -4.90 5.94 24.51
N LYS A 32 -3.69 5.79 23.95
CA LYS A 32 -3.34 4.78 22.94
C LYS A 32 -3.63 3.35 23.43
N GLU A 33 -3.50 3.10 24.73
CA GLU A 33 -3.74 1.81 25.37
C GLU A 33 -5.22 1.41 25.29
N ILE A 34 -6.14 2.36 25.52
CA ILE A 34 -7.59 2.10 25.46
C ILE A 34 -8.02 1.89 24.01
N LEU A 35 -7.49 2.69 23.07
CA LEU A 35 -7.76 2.51 21.65
C LEU A 35 -7.33 1.10 21.17
N THR A 36 -6.11 0.71 21.50
CA THR A 36 -5.55 -0.60 21.14
C THR A 36 -6.36 -1.72 21.77
N GLY A 37 -6.70 -1.61 23.06
CA GLY A 37 -7.55 -2.59 23.75
C GLY A 37 -8.93 -2.74 23.12
N GLY A 38 -9.53 -1.62 22.70
CA GLY A 38 -10.82 -1.60 21.99
C GLY A 38 -10.77 -2.30 20.63
N ILE A 39 -9.73 -2.01 19.83
CA ILE A 39 -9.52 -2.65 18.52
C ILE A 39 -9.30 -4.16 18.71
N CYS A 40 -8.44 -4.57 19.64
CA CYS A 40 -8.20 -5.98 19.95
C CYS A 40 -9.48 -6.71 20.39
N LEU A 41 -10.31 -6.08 21.21
CA LEU A 41 -11.57 -6.66 21.66
C LEU A 41 -12.58 -6.79 20.50
N ALA A 42 -12.68 -5.78 19.63
CA ALA A 42 -13.51 -5.86 18.44
C ALA A 42 -13.04 -6.97 17.49
N CYS A 43 -11.73 -7.08 17.23
CA CYS A 43 -11.15 -8.17 16.44
C CYS A 43 -11.41 -9.54 17.06
N CYS A 44 -11.35 -9.67 18.39
CA CYS A 44 -11.66 -10.91 19.12
C CYS A 44 -13.13 -11.33 18.95
N LEU A 45 -14.06 -10.37 19.02
CA LEU A 45 -15.49 -10.64 18.79
C LEU A 45 -15.77 -11.09 17.36
N ILE A 46 -15.13 -10.44 16.37
CA ILE A 46 -15.27 -10.81 14.96
C ILE A 46 -14.65 -12.20 14.70
N SER A 47 -13.46 -12.47 15.24
CA SER A 47 -12.77 -13.74 15.03
C SER A 47 -13.49 -14.93 15.66
N MET A 48 -14.28 -14.71 16.72
CA MET A 48 -15.15 -15.73 17.29
C MET A 48 -16.19 -16.26 16.28
N GLY A 49 -16.60 -15.45 15.30
CA GLY A 49 -17.44 -15.89 14.18
C GLY A 49 -16.78 -16.98 13.32
N PHE A 50 -15.45 -16.98 13.21
CA PHE A 50 -14.69 -18.01 12.50
C PHE A 50 -14.43 -19.27 13.32
N ALA A 51 -14.74 -19.28 14.62
CA ALA A 51 -14.57 -20.46 15.47
C ALA A 51 -15.70 -21.51 15.30
N HIS A 52 -16.65 -21.27 14.39
CA HIS A 52 -17.74 -22.21 14.10
C HIS A 52 -17.26 -23.41 13.26
N GLY A 53 -18.03 -24.51 13.23
CA GLY A 53 -17.65 -25.73 12.49
C GLY A 53 -17.44 -25.53 10.98
N ALA A 54 -18.07 -24.51 10.39
CA ALA A 54 -17.88 -24.10 8.99
C ALA A 54 -16.86 -22.96 8.81
N GLY A 55 -16.22 -22.50 9.89
CA GLY A 55 -15.35 -21.32 9.89
C GLY A 55 -14.09 -21.47 9.03
N SER A 56 -13.58 -22.70 8.88
CA SER A 56 -12.47 -23.00 7.95
C SER A 56 -12.80 -22.60 6.50
N TYR A 57 -14.02 -22.86 6.04
CA TYR A 57 -14.44 -22.47 4.69
C TYR A 57 -14.50 -20.95 4.56
N VAL A 58 -15.07 -20.26 5.55
CA VAL A 58 -15.12 -18.79 5.55
C VAL A 58 -13.70 -18.21 5.58
N PHE A 59 -12.79 -18.79 6.36
CA PHE A 59 -11.39 -18.38 6.39
C PHE A 59 -10.72 -18.51 5.01
N VAL A 60 -10.91 -19.65 4.33
CA VAL A 60 -10.39 -19.87 2.97
C VAL A 60 -10.99 -18.88 1.96
N LEU A 61 -12.27 -18.51 2.09
CA LEU A 61 -12.87 -17.47 1.26
C LEU A 61 -12.17 -16.12 1.46
N PHE A 62 -11.95 -15.71 2.71
CA PHE A 62 -11.27 -14.45 3.01
C PHE A 62 -9.81 -14.47 2.53
N ASP A 63 -9.09 -15.56 2.73
CA ASP A 63 -7.68 -15.68 2.34
C ASP A 63 -7.49 -15.53 0.82
N ASN A 64 -8.31 -16.23 0.02
CA ASN A 64 -8.22 -16.20 -1.44
C ASN A 64 -8.58 -14.84 -2.06
N PHE A 65 -9.57 -14.13 -1.49
CA PHE A 65 -10.11 -12.91 -2.10
C PHE A 65 -9.66 -11.62 -1.41
N SER A 66 -9.64 -11.58 -0.07
CA SER A 66 -9.30 -10.38 0.69
C SER A 66 -7.80 -10.14 0.81
N GLY A 67 -6.99 -11.19 0.77
CA GLY A 67 -5.53 -11.08 0.77
C GLY A 67 -5.00 -10.71 -0.61
N ASN A 68 -5.43 -11.43 -1.64
CA ASN A 68 -4.83 -11.32 -2.98
C ASN A 68 -5.16 -10.00 -3.69
N PHE A 69 -6.46 -9.71 -3.93
CA PHE A 69 -6.84 -8.58 -4.79
C PHE A 69 -6.59 -7.21 -4.17
N PRO A 70 -7.06 -6.90 -2.94
CA PRO A 70 -6.84 -5.58 -2.35
C PRO A 70 -5.36 -5.24 -2.18
N LEU A 71 -4.55 -6.17 -1.64
CA LEU A 71 -3.14 -5.90 -1.39
C LEU A 71 -2.37 -5.64 -2.69
N LEU A 72 -2.61 -6.43 -3.75
CA LEU A 72 -1.96 -6.21 -5.04
C LEU A 72 -2.37 -4.89 -5.67
N ILE A 73 -3.66 -4.53 -5.62
CA ILE A 73 -4.14 -3.28 -6.21
C ILE A 73 -3.59 -2.06 -5.44
N ILE A 74 -3.63 -2.08 -4.11
CA ILE A 74 -3.11 -0.99 -3.27
C ILE A 74 -1.61 -0.83 -3.52
N ALA A 75 -0.83 -1.92 -3.44
CA ALA A 75 0.61 -1.86 -3.63
C ALA A 75 1.01 -1.47 -5.07
N PHE A 76 0.21 -1.83 -6.08
CA PHE A 76 0.41 -1.32 -7.45
C PHE A 76 0.24 0.20 -7.51
N PHE A 77 -0.84 0.74 -6.93
CA PHE A 77 -1.05 2.19 -6.88
C PHE A 77 0.01 2.92 -6.06
N GLU A 78 0.52 2.34 -4.97
CA GLU A 78 1.64 2.89 -4.20
C GLU A 78 2.92 2.96 -5.04
N CYS A 79 3.26 1.88 -5.77
CA CYS A 79 4.42 1.90 -6.67
C CYS A 79 4.29 2.96 -7.76
N VAL A 80 3.09 3.11 -8.33
CA VAL A 80 2.80 4.13 -9.36
C VAL A 80 2.87 5.53 -8.77
N ALA A 81 2.32 5.73 -7.57
CA ALA A 81 2.36 7.01 -6.87
C ALA A 81 3.79 7.46 -6.60
N VAL A 82 4.65 6.59 -6.07
CA VAL A 82 6.06 6.94 -5.79
C VAL A 82 6.84 7.15 -7.10
N SER A 83 6.72 6.23 -8.07
CA SER A 83 7.61 6.21 -9.24
C SER A 83 7.22 7.20 -10.34
N TYR A 84 5.93 7.54 -10.47
CA TYR A 84 5.40 8.37 -11.56
C TYR A 84 4.73 9.66 -11.10
N VAL A 85 4.09 9.69 -9.92
CA VAL A 85 3.41 10.89 -9.42
C VAL A 85 4.36 11.76 -8.60
N TYR A 86 5.08 11.16 -7.63
CA TYR A 86 6.07 11.86 -6.82
C TYR A 86 7.35 12.17 -7.62
N GLY A 87 7.75 11.23 -8.47
CA GLY A 87 8.93 11.33 -9.33
C GLY A 87 10.11 10.55 -8.76
N LEU A 88 10.78 9.81 -9.63
CA LEU A 88 11.84 8.88 -9.28
C LEU A 88 13.13 9.62 -8.88
N LYS A 89 13.47 10.72 -9.55
CA LYS A 89 14.61 11.58 -9.23
C LYS A 89 14.43 12.18 -7.83
N ARG A 90 13.26 12.75 -7.55
CA ARG A 90 12.95 13.33 -6.25
C ARG A 90 13.08 12.29 -5.13
N PHE A 91 12.55 11.09 -5.36
CA PHE A 91 12.69 9.99 -4.41
C PHE A 91 14.16 9.55 -4.21
N ALA A 92 14.97 9.52 -5.28
CA ALA A 92 16.39 9.19 -5.18
C ALA A 92 17.18 10.26 -4.42
N ASP A 93 16.87 11.54 -4.65
CA ASP A 93 17.52 12.67 -4.01
C ASP A 93 17.15 12.74 -2.50
N ASP A 94 15.90 12.39 -2.14
CA ASP A 94 15.48 12.24 -0.74
C ASP A 94 16.24 11.11 -0.02
N ILE A 95 16.44 9.97 -0.69
CA ILE A 95 17.22 8.85 -0.13
C ILE A 95 18.69 9.25 0.06
N GLU A 96 19.26 9.97 -0.90
CA GLU A 96 20.62 10.50 -0.79
C GLU A 96 20.75 11.47 0.38
N MET A 97 19.74 12.32 0.61
CA MET A 97 19.70 13.23 1.76
C MET A 97 19.62 12.48 3.10
N MET A 98 18.92 11.35 3.16
CA MET A 98 18.76 10.57 4.41
C MET A 98 19.94 9.63 4.70
N THR A 99 20.55 9.06 3.67
CA THR A 99 21.58 8.01 3.81
C THR A 99 22.98 8.46 3.46
N GLY A 100 23.14 9.61 2.80
CA GLY A 100 24.39 10.12 2.26
C GLY A 100 24.86 9.44 0.97
N THR A 101 24.10 8.48 0.43
CA THR A 101 24.46 7.77 -0.81
C THR A 101 23.26 7.61 -1.73
N ARG A 102 23.44 7.96 -3.00
CA ARG A 102 22.38 7.84 -4.01
C ARG A 102 22.10 6.37 -4.37
N PRO A 103 20.83 5.94 -4.45
CA PRO A 103 20.50 4.59 -4.86
C PRO A 103 20.97 4.32 -6.31
N GLY A 104 21.64 3.19 -6.52
CA GLY A 104 22.16 2.82 -7.84
C GLY A 104 21.07 2.53 -8.87
N LEU A 105 21.47 2.48 -10.15
CA LEU A 105 20.56 2.30 -11.29
C LEU A 105 19.67 1.04 -11.19
N TYR A 106 20.17 -0.03 -10.56
CA TYR A 106 19.40 -1.25 -10.29
C TYR A 106 18.11 -0.95 -9.51
N TRP A 107 18.19 -0.17 -8.43
CA TRP A 107 17.03 0.17 -7.60
C TRP A 107 16.02 1.03 -8.36
N LEU A 108 16.53 1.99 -9.13
CA LEU A 108 15.69 2.87 -9.97
C LEU A 108 14.91 2.08 -11.03
N ILE A 109 15.55 1.12 -11.70
CA ILE A 109 14.88 0.22 -12.66
C ILE A 109 13.83 -0.65 -11.95
N CYS A 110 14.18 -1.17 -10.76
CA CYS A 110 13.27 -1.99 -9.98
C CYS A 110 11.99 -1.24 -9.61
N TRP A 111 12.10 -0.02 -9.09
CA TRP A 111 10.93 0.78 -8.69
C TRP A 111 10.07 1.22 -9.88
N LYS A 112 10.70 1.72 -10.96
CA LYS A 112 9.95 2.28 -12.09
C LYS A 112 9.30 1.23 -12.98
N TYR A 113 9.96 0.09 -13.19
CA TYR A 113 9.51 -0.91 -14.17
C TYR A 113 9.25 -2.28 -13.56
N LEU A 114 10.20 -2.84 -12.82
CA LEU A 114 10.10 -4.25 -12.40
C LEU A 114 8.97 -4.49 -11.41
N SER A 115 8.88 -3.69 -10.35
CA SER A 115 7.84 -3.79 -9.32
C SER A 115 6.43 -3.61 -9.88
N PRO A 116 6.09 -2.51 -10.58
CA PRO A 116 4.75 -2.35 -11.12
C PRO A 116 4.39 -3.41 -12.15
N LEU A 117 5.35 -3.87 -12.97
CA LEU A 117 5.13 -4.95 -13.94
C LEU A 117 4.89 -6.30 -13.25
N ALA A 118 5.66 -6.62 -12.21
CA ALA A 118 5.46 -7.83 -11.43
C ALA A 118 4.07 -7.84 -10.77
N MET A 119 3.68 -6.75 -10.10
CA MET A 119 2.36 -6.64 -9.46
C MET A 119 1.23 -6.74 -10.48
N LEU A 120 1.34 -6.06 -11.63
CA LEU A 120 0.37 -6.17 -12.71
C LEU A 120 0.28 -7.60 -13.27
N SER A 121 1.41 -8.30 -13.42
CA SER A 121 1.44 -9.66 -13.93
C SER A 121 0.72 -10.65 -13.00
N ILE A 122 0.94 -10.53 -11.68
CA ILE A 122 0.28 -11.38 -10.67
C ILE A 122 -1.22 -11.07 -10.62
N LEU A 123 -1.60 -9.79 -10.72
CA LEU A 123 -2.99 -9.37 -10.76
C LEU A 123 -3.71 -9.97 -11.98
N VAL A 124 -3.12 -9.88 -13.17
CA VAL A 124 -3.67 -10.47 -14.40
C VAL A 124 -3.74 -12.00 -14.28
N ALA A 125 -2.71 -12.66 -13.75
CA ALA A 125 -2.73 -14.10 -13.53
C ALA A 125 -3.86 -14.53 -12.59
N SER A 126 -4.11 -13.76 -11.52
CA SER A 126 -5.19 -14.01 -10.57
C SER A 126 -6.57 -13.88 -11.23
N PHE A 127 -6.77 -12.89 -12.11
CA PHE A 127 -8.00 -12.78 -12.89
C PHE A 127 -8.19 -13.93 -13.88
N VAL A 128 -7.12 -14.36 -14.55
CA VAL A 128 -7.15 -15.51 -15.46
C VAL A 128 -7.48 -16.79 -14.71
N GLU A 129 -6.91 -17.00 -13.52
CA GLU A 129 -7.18 -18.16 -12.70
C GLU A 129 -8.67 -18.25 -12.32
N ILE A 130 -9.26 -17.13 -11.88
CA ILE A 130 -10.71 -17.06 -11.60
C ILE A 130 -11.54 -17.35 -12.86
N ALA A 131 -11.13 -16.82 -14.02
CA ALA A 131 -11.86 -17.01 -15.27
C ALA A 131 -11.82 -18.46 -15.79
N VAL A 132 -10.71 -19.18 -15.57
CA VAL A 132 -10.52 -20.55 -16.07
C VAL A 132 -11.02 -21.61 -15.09
N LYS A 133 -10.66 -21.51 -13.81
CA LYS A 133 -11.00 -22.53 -12.80
C LYS A 133 -12.36 -22.27 -12.13
N GLY A 134 -12.89 -21.06 -12.25
CA GLY A 134 -14.09 -20.63 -11.53
C GLY A 134 -13.80 -20.41 -10.03
N THR A 135 -14.84 -20.01 -9.30
CA THR A 135 -14.74 -19.72 -7.86
C THR A 135 -15.27 -20.91 -7.06
N GLY A 136 -14.38 -21.82 -6.67
CA GLY A 136 -14.71 -22.99 -5.88
C GLY A 136 -13.93 -23.11 -4.56
N TYR A 137 -14.32 -24.08 -3.74
CA TYR A 137 -13.62 -24.52 -2.55
C TYR A 137 -13.70 -26.03 -2.38
N ASP A 138 -12.68 -26.62 -1.80
CA ASP A 138 -12.68 -28.04 -1.46
C ASP A 138 -13.49 -28.25 -0.18
N ALA A 139 -14.60 -28.98 -0.26
CA ALA A 139 -15.39 -29.37 0.89
C ALA A 139 -15.17 -30.84 1.24
N TRP A 140 -14.98 -31.13 2.52
CA TRP A 140 -14.93 -32.50 3.00
C TRP A 140 -16.35 -33.09 3.07
N VAL A 141 -16.59 -34.17 2.34
CA VAL A 141 -17.88 -34.87 2.33
C VAL A 141 -17.76 -36.17 3.15
N PRO A 142 -18.30 -36.21 4.40
CA PRO A 142 -18.14 -37.36 5.29
C PRO A 142 -18.71 -38.67 4.75
N SER A 143 -19.70 -38.60 3.84
CA SER A 143 -20.36 -39.78 3.27
C SER A 143 -19.53 -40.50 2.20
N LYS A 144 -18.61 -39.80 1.53
CA LYS A 144 -17.73 -40.36 0.49
C LYS A 144 -16.29 -40.55 0.97
N GLY A 145 -15.89 -39.84 2.03
CA GLY A 145 -14.50 -39.84 2.51
C GLY A 145 -13.53 -39.16 1.56
N GLU A 146 -14.05 -38.32 0.67
CA GLU A 146 -13.30 -37.59 -0.36
C GLU A 146 -13.62 -36.09 -0.30
N THR A 147 -12.65 -35.28 -0.71
CA THR A 147 -12.80 -33.84 -0.90
C THR A 147 -13.40 -33.56 -2.28
N GLU A 148 -14.60 -32.98 -2.32
CA GLU A 148 -15.26 -32.58 -3.57
C GLU A 148 -15.17 -31.05 -3.74
N HIS A 149 -14.92 -30.60 -4.97
CA HIS A 149 -14.83 -29.18 -5.29
C HIS A 149 -16.24 -28.59 -5.45
N HIS A 150 -16.64 -27.73 -4.51
CA HIS A 150 -17.94 -27.06 -4.52
C HIS A 150 -17.78 -25.61 -4.96
N GLN A 151 -18.74 -25.11 -5.74
CA GLN A 151 -18.76 -23.70 -6.14
C GLN A 151 -19.23 -22.82 -4.98
N TRP A 152 -18.65 -21.63 -4.85
CA TRP A 152 -19.10 -20.65 -3.88
C TRP A 152 -20.53 -20.19 -4.19
N PRO A 153 -21.42 -20.10 -3.20
CA PRO A 153 -22.74 -19.56 -3.44
C PRO A 153 -22.63 -18.05 -3.72
N VAL A 154 -23.53 -17.56 -4.58
CA VAL A 154 -23.48 -16.18 -5.11
C VAL A 154 -23.51 -15.13 -4.00
N TRP A 155 -24.25 -15.37 -2.90
CA TRP A 155 -24.32 -14.42 -1.78
C TRP A 155 -22.96 -14.22 -1.10
N SER A 156 -22.12 -15.25 -1.00
CA SER A 156 -20.78 -15.14 -0.42
C SER A 156 -19.84 -14.36 -1.33
N LEU A 157 -19.96 -14.57 -2.65
CA LEU A 157 -19.20 -13.83 -3.66
C LEU A 157 -19.57 -12.34 -3.67
N VAL A 158 -20.85 -12.01 -3.53
CA VAL A 158 -21.31 -10.62 -3.45
C VAL A 158 -20.77 -9.94 -2.18
N LEU A 159 -20.81 -10.63 -1.03
CA LEU A 159 -20.27 -10.09 0.22
C LEU A 159 -18.77 -9.82 0.13
N ILE A 160 -17.98 -10.79 -0.33
CA ILE A 160 -16.52 -10.64 -0.40
C ILE A 160 -16.11 -9.62 -1.46
N SER A 161 -16.81 -9.59 -2.60
CA SER A 161 -16.60 -8.57 -3.63
C SER A 161 -16.89 -7.18 -3.10
N GLY A 162 -17.99 -7.00 -2.34
CA GLY A 162 -18.30 -5.75 -1.68
C GLY A 162 -17.20 -5.28 -0.72
N LEU A 163 -16.60 -6.21 0.04
CA LEU A 163 -15.49 -5.91 0.95
C LEU A 163 -14.21 -5.50 0.21
N VAL A 164 -13.86 -6.21 -0.87
CA VAL A 164 -12.71 -5.87 -1.73
C VAL A 164 -12.90 -4.50 -2.40
N PHE A 165 -14.10 -4.21 -2.90
CA PHE A 165 -14.38 -2.90 -3.48
C PHE A 165 -14.36 -1.80 -2.42
N ALA A 166 -14.87 -2.04 -1.21
CA ALA A 166 -14.87 -1.05 -0.14
C ALA A 166 -13.44 -0.62 0.24
N SER A 167 -12.47 -1.54 0.27
CA SER A 167 -11.07 -1.20 0.57
C SER A 167 -10.40 -0.45 -0.59
N VAL A 168 -10.57 -0.91 -1.83
CA VAL A 168 -9.90 -0.33 -3.00
C VAL A 168 -10.51 1.02 -3.41
N LEU A 169 -11.84 1.19 -3.25
CA LEU A 169 -12.57 2.38 -3.68
C LEU A 169 -12.21 3.63 -2.85
N TRP A 170 -11.61 3.46 -1.67
CA TRP A 170 -11.13 4.60 -0.88
C TRP A 170 -10.07 5.43 -1.62
N ILE A 171 -9.20 4.79 -2.43
CA ILE A 171 -8.15 5.47 -3.21
C ILE A 171 -8.75 6.46 -4.23
N PRO A 172 -9.57 6.02 -5.22
CA PRO A 172 -10.20 6.95 -6.15
C PRO A 172 -11.24 7.84 -5.47
N GLY A 173 -11.91 7.36 -4.42
CA GLY A 173 -12.88 8.14 -3.64
C GLY A 173 -12.24 9.37 -3.01
N ALA A 174 -11.08 9.22 -2.37
CA ALA A 174 -10.33 10.32 -1.80
C ALA A 174 -9.81 11.30 -2.89
N ALA A 175 -9.34 10.78 -4.02
CA ALA A 175 -8.91 11.60 -5.15
C ALA A 175 -10.07 12.45 -5.72
N ILE A 176 -11.24 11.84 -5.91
CA ILE A 176 -12.44 12.53 -6.40
C ILE A 176 -12.94 13.56 -5.39
N ALA A 177 -12.97 13.23 -4.09
CA ALA A 177 -13.36 14.16 -3.04
C ALA A 177 -12.46 15.41 -3.03
N ARG A 178 -11.14 15.23 -3.18
CA ARG A 178 -10.18 16.34 -3.33
C ARG A 178 -10.44 17.17 -4.60
N LEU A 179 -10.78 16.53 -5.73
CA LEU A 179 -11.14 17.26 -6.96
C LEU A 179 -12.40 18.12 -6.80
N PHE A 180 -13.36 17.69 -5.98
CA PHE A 180 -14.57 18.47 -5.66
C PHE A 180 -14.38 19.46 -4.50
N GLY A 181 -13.15 19.62 -3.98
CA GLY A 181 -12.83 20.57 -2.91
C GLY A 181 -13.25 20.12 -1.51
N ILE A 182 -13.59 18.84 -1.33
CA ILE A 182 -13.87 18.26 -0.01
C ILE A 182 -12.56 17.77 0.58
N VAL A 183 -12.03 18.50 1.56
CA VAL A 183 -10.87 18.09 2.34
C VAL A 183 -11.35 17.10 3.41
N LEU A 184 -11.18 15.80 3.14
CA LEU A 184 -11.61 14.73 4.05
C LEU A 184 -10.65 14.53 5.24
N ILE A 185 -9.38 14.90 5.04
CA ILE A 185 -8.29 14.80 6.01
C ILE A 185 -7.61 16.15 6.00
N ASP A 186 -7.63 16.87 7.14
CA ASP A 186 -6.86 18.10 7.31
C ASP A 186 -5.39 17.78 7.08
N ASP A 187 -4.74 18.53 6.19
CA ASP A 187 -3.31 18.39 5.97
C ASP A 187 -2.60 18.76 7.27
N ASN A 188 -2.02 17.75 7.93
CA ASN A 188 -1.25 17.96 9.15
C ASN A 188 -0.09 18.93 8.83
N GLU A 189 0.21 19.85 9.73
CA GLU A 189 1.35 20.76 9.55
C GLU A 189 2.61 19.94 9.22
N LYS A 190 3.38 20.42 8.24
CA LYS A 190 4.61 19.75 7.80
C LYS A 190 5.48 19.48 9.03
N ALA A 191 5.82 18.22 9.29
CA ALA A 191 6.73 17.88 10.36
C ALA A 191 8.09 18.56 10.09
N TRP A 192 8.68 19.15 11.12
CA TRP A 192 10.01 19.76 11.01
C TRP A 192 11.03 18.69 10.60
N PHE A 193 11.75 18.94 9.50
CA PHE A 193 12.78 18.06 8.97
C PHE A 193 14.05 18.86 8.67
N PRO A 194 15.22 18.53 9.26
CA PRO A 194 16.46 19.29 9.12
C PRO A 194 17.17 19.01 7.79
N ALA A 195 16.53 19.38 6.67
CA ALA A 195 17.06 19.11 5.32
C ALA A 195 18.38 19.84 5.03
N SER A 196 18.51 21.10 5.47
CA SER A 196 19.71 21.91 5.27
C SER A 196 20.92 21.32 5.99
N ASP A 197 20.74 20.99 7.28
CA ASP A 197 21.82 20.47 8.12
C ASP A 197 22.33 19.12 7.62
N LEU A 198 21.44 18.28 7.08
CA LEU A 198 21.79 17.00 6.48
C LEU A 198 22.54 17.15 5.16
N LYS A 199 22.10 18.08 4.29
CA LYS A 199 22.81 18.39 3.04
C LYS A 199 24.23 18.88 3.31
N ASP A 200 24.39 19.73 4.32
CA ASP A 200 25.69 20.25 4.75
C ASP A 200 26.57 19.16 5.38
N PHE A 201 26.00 18.31 6.24
CA PHE A 201 26.71 17.20 6.88
C PHE A 201 27.23 16.19 5.86
N HIS A 202 26.42 15.85 4.85
CA HIS A 202 26.78 14.91 3.81
C HIS A 202 27.54 15.56 2.63
N GLY A 203 27.60 16.89 2.56
CA GLY A 203 28.25 17.64 1.48
C GLY A 203 27.62 17.37 0.11
N ILE A 204 26.30 17.20 0.06
CA ILE A 204 25.59 16.76 -1.15
C ILE A 204 25.55 17.92 -2.15
N THR A 205 26.09 17.68 -3.34
CA THR A 205 25.96 18.60 -4.48
C THR A 205 24.75 18.21 -5.32
N PRO A 206 24.06 19.16 -5.96
CA PRO A 206 22.90 18.84 -6.79
C PRO A 206 23.31 17.88 -7.92
N HIS A 207 22.67 16.71 -7.98
CA HIS A 207 23.03 15.66 -8.92
C HIS A 207 22.70 16.06 -10.37
N GLU A 208 23.72 16.07 -11.22
CA GLU A 208 23.55 16.20 -12.66
C GLU A 208 23.02 14.88 -13.25
N VAL A 209 21.85 14.96 -13.90
CA VAL A 209 21.23 13.80 -14.55
C VAL A 209 22.16 13.16 -15.57
N THR A 210 22.42 11.87 -15.39
CA THR A 210 23.25 11.10 -16.33
C THR A 210 22.47 10.79 -17.60
N THR A 211 23.17 10.63 -18.73
CA THR A 211 22.54 10.32 -20.03
C THR A 211 21.71 9.02 -19.99
N ALA A 212 22.13 8.07 -19.15
CA ALA A 212 21.38 6.84 -18.90
C ALA A 212 20.05 7.10 -18.20
N GLU A 213 19.99 8.01 -17.22
CA GLU A 213 18.75 8.37 -16.52
C GLU A 213 17.78 9.13 -17.42
N THR A 214 18.29 10.04 -18.26
CA THR A 214 17.46 10.74 -19.25
C THR A 214 16.88 9.78 -20.28
N LEU A 215 17.68 8.82 -20.77
CA LEU A 215 17.23 7.88 -21.80
C LEU A 215 16.31 6.77 -21.25
N LEU A 216 16.59 6.28 -20.04
CA LEU A 216 15.94 5.10 -19.47
C LEU A 216 14.71 5.47 -18.61
N PHE A 217 14.69 6.68 -18.02
CA PHE A 217 13.61 7.13 -17.16
C PHE A 217 12.89 8.39 -17.67
N CYS A 218 13.28 8.93 -18.83
CA CYS A 218 12.73 10.17 -19.40
C CYS A 218 12.80 11.37 -18.44
N ILE A 219 13.85 11.42 -17.62
CA ILE A 219 14.10 12.53 -16.68
C ILE A 219 14.76 13.66 -17.47
N ARG A 220 14.08 14.81 -17.57
CA ARG A 220 14.63 16.00 -18.23
C ARG A 220 15.62 16.72 -17.29
N PRO A 221 16.60 17.44 -17.86
CA PRO A 221 17.51 18.28 -17.08
C PRO A 221 16.78 19.35 -16.26
N ASP A 222 15.59 19.79 -16.70
CA ASP A 222 14.72 20.74 -15.99
C ASP A 222 14.02 20.16 -14.74
N GLY A 223 14.32 18.91 -14.35
CA GLY A 223 13.69 18.24 -13.20
C GLY A 223 12.29 17.67 -13.47
N THR A 224 11.73 17.91 -14.66
CA THR A 224 10.43 17.34 -15.06
C THR A 224 10.58 15.90 -15.54
N GLU A 225 9.77 15.01 -14.99
CA GLU A 225 9.71 13.60 -15.39
C GLU A 225 8.48 13.31 -16.25
N GLY A 226 8.64 12.52 -17.32
CA GLY A 226 7.55 12.21 -18.25
C GLY A 226 6.50 11.24 -17.70
N LEU A 227 5.35 11.75 -17.22
CA LEU A 227 4.01 11.60 -17.83
C LEU A 227 3.03 12.60 -17.17
N CYS A 228 2.46 13.50 -17.98
CA CYS A 228 1.30 14.38 -17.73
C CYS A 228 1.27 15.40 -16.58
N CYS A 229 2.14 15.36 -15.57
CA CYS A 229 2.15 16.37 -14.51
C CYS A 229 3.53 17.04 -14.40
N PRO A 230 3.67 18.33 -14.73
CA PRO A 230 4.89 19.06 -14.40
C PRO A 230 5.01 19.14 -12.86
N THR A 231 5.93 18.37 -12.28
CA THR A 231 6.35 18.51 -10.89
C THR A 231 7.38 19.64 -10.79
N THR A 232 6.95 20.88 -10.97
CA THR A 232 7.75 22.06 -10.62
C THR A 232 7.77 22.18 -9.09
N TYR A 233 8.74 21.54 -8.46
CA TYR A 233 9.12 21.83 -7.07
C TYR A 233 10.64 21.72 -6.97
N SER A 234 11.31 22.84 -7.23
CA SER A 234 12.73 23.06 -6.95
C SER A 234 12.88 23.27 -5.44
N TYR A 235 13.85 22.57 -4.82
CA TYR A 235 14.23 22.85 -3.42
C TYR A 235 14.80 24.26 -3.22
N GLU A 236 15.07 25.00 -4.31
CA GLU A 236 15.57 26.37 -4.27
C GLU A 236 14.51 27.38 -3.81
N ASP A 237 13.21 27.03 -3.81
CA ASP A 237 12.12 27.96 -3.47
C ASP A 237 11.79 28.03 -1.96
N GLU A 238 12.44 27.22 -1.10
CA GLU A 238 12.23 27.29 0.36
C GLU A 238 13.21 28.25 1.08
N ASP A 239 14.24 28.77 0.40
CA ASP A 239 15.24 29.69 0.99
C ASP A 239 14.89 31.19 0.84
N GLU A 240 13.81 31.57 0.13
CA GLU A 240 13.38 32.98 -0.01
C GLU A 240 12.32 33.44 1.01
N GLY A 241 11.93 32.60 1.96
CA GLY A 241 10.96 32.93 3.01
C GLY A 241 11.62 33.24 4.36
N THR A 242 12.19 34.44 4.51
CA THR A 242 12.57 35.03 5.80
C THR A 242 11.41 35.07 6.80
#